data_AF-A0A4R4LM77-F1
#
_entry.id   AF-A0A4R4LM77-F1
#
_cell.length_a   1.000
_cell.length_b   1.000
_cell.length_c   1.000
_cell.angle_alpha   90.00
_cell.angle_beta   90.00
_cell.angle_gamma   90.00
#
_symmetry.space_group_name_H-M   'P 1'
#
loop_
_entity.id
_entity.type
_entity.pdbx_description
1 polymer ?
#
loop_
_entity_poly.entity_id
_entity_poly.type
_entity_poly.pdbx_seq_one_letter_code
_entity_poly.pdbx_strand_id
1 'polypeptide(L)'
;MTREATRTPSAAPPPAKPLTHRLWALPEVRWAAAALVLFALGGAAQLAGAPAPLWWALYLACYLAGGWEPALSGLRALRERTLDVDLLMIVAALGAAGIGQVFDGALLIVIFATSGALEAFATARTAESVRALLDLSPDRATRVGQDGNEETVDPARLRVGDLIRVRPGERIGADAVVVDGTSEVDQASITGEPLPVDRRPGDEVFAGTVNGTGALLARVHRPAGETVLARIVAQVEQASATKARTQLFIEKVEQRYSMGVVVATLALFTVPLMLGAALQPTLLRAMTFMIVASPCAVVLATMPPLLSAIALAGRHGVLVRSAVVMERLADIDAVAFDKTGTLTEGTPVVTAIHPIGPTHDEGALLRLAAAAEAPSEHPLAAAVTAEARRLSLIQISEPT
;
A
#
# COMPACT_ATOMS: atom_id res chain seq x y z
N MET A 1 -23.62 47.47 -17.04
CA MET A 1 -22.17 47.21 -16.94
C MET A 1 -21.97 46.04 -15.98
N THR A 2 -22.13 44.84 -16.51
CA THR A 2 -22.03 43.55 -15.81
C THR A 2 -20.56 43.14 -15.74
N ARG A 3 -20.03 42.97 -14.53
CA ARG A 3 -18.67 42.46 -14.32
C ARG A 3 -18.63 40.96 -14.65
N GLU A 4 -17.89 40.61 -15.69
CA GLU A 4 -17.48 39.22 -15.96
C GLU A 4 -16.60 38.72 -14.82
N ALA A 5 -17.08 37.68 -14.13
CA ALA A 5 -16.27 36.92 -13.18
C ALA A 5 -15.32 36.01 -13.98
N THR A 6 -14.04 36.35 -13.96
CA THR A 6 -12.93 35.55 -14.48
C THR A 6 -12.92 34.17 -13.82
N ARG A 7 -13.29 33.13 -14.57
CA ARG A 7 -13.09 31.73 -14.19
C ARG A 7 -11.60 31.41 -14.24
N THR A 8 -10.97 31.26 -13.08
CA THR A 8 -9.67 30.60 -12.97
C THR A 8 -9.83 29.12 -13.31
N PRO A 9 -9.06 28.57 -14.27
CA PRO A 9 -9.10 27.14 -14.56
C PRO A 9 -8.59 26.37 -13.34
N SER A 10 -9.41 25.43 -12.86
CA SER A 10 -9.04 24.48 -11.80
C SER A 10 -7.80 23.71 -12.26
N ALA A 11 -6.72 23.79 -11.47
CA ALA A 11 -5.47 23.14 -11.77
C ALA A 11 -5.68 21.63 -11.82
N ALA A 12 -5.37 21.02 -12.97
CA ALA A 12 -5.31 19.57 -13.09
C ALA A 12 -4.38 18.98 -12.03
N PRO A 13 -4.70 17.81 -11.44
CA PRO A 13 -3.81 17.16 -10.49
C PRO A 13 -2.43 16.98 -11.12
N PRO A 14 -1.34 17.19 -10.35
CA PRO A 14 0.01 17.10 -10.90
C PRO A 14 0.22 15.70 -11.51
N PRO A 15 0.83 15.60 -12.71
CA PRO A 15 1.07 14.32 -13.33
C PRO A 15 1.93 13.46 -12.40
N ALA A 16 1.53 12.20 -12.23
CA ALA A 16 2.30 11.22 -11.47
C ALA A 16 3.76 11.23 -11.97
N LYS A 17 4.71 11.54 -11.08
CA LYS A 17 6.14 11.67 -11.44
C LYS A 17 6.62 10.42 -12.19
N PRO A 18 7.43 10.56 -13.26
CA PRO A 18 7.86 9.42 -14.08
C PRO A 18 8.65 8.40 -13.25
N LEU A 19 8.52 7.11 -13.59
CA LEU A 19 9.15 5.96 -12.92
C LEU A 19 10.67 6.13 -12.72
N THR A 20 11.33 6.82 -13.64
CA THR A 20 12.76 7.12 -13.57
C THR A 20 13.11 7.99 -12.36
N HIS A 21 12.33 9.02 -12.06
CA HIS A 21 12.62 9.90 -10.92
C HIS A 21 12.43 9.20 -9.56
N ARG A 22 11.70 8.07 -9.54
CA ARG A 22 11.41 7.26 -8.35
C ARG A 22 12.49 6.19 -8.12
N LEU A 23 12.98 5.56 -9.18
CA LEU A 23 14.13 4.64 -9.13
C LEU A 23 15.37 5.33 -8.53
N TRP A 24 15.61 6.58 -8.95
CA TRP A 24 16.75 7.37 -8.46
C TRP A 24 16.53 8.00 -7.09
N ALA A 25 15.36 7.83 -6.46
CA ALA A 25 15.13 8.33 -5.10
C ALA A 25 15.76 7.41 -4.04
N LEU A 26 15.94 6.12 -4.35
CA LEU A 26 16.52 5.14 -3.45
C LEU A 26 18.06 5.25 -3.43
N PRO A 27 18.68 5.43 -2.26
CA PRO A 27 20.14 5.48 -2.16
C PRO A 27 20.80 4.19 -2.65
N GLU A 28 20.22 3.03 -2.38
CA GLU A 28 20.74 1.70 -2.76
C GLU A 28 20.88 1.60 -4.29
N VAL A 29 19.86 2.04 -5.03
CA VAL A 29 19.87 2.04 -6.51
C VAL A 29 20.93 2.99 -7.07
N ARG A 30 21.11 4.16 -6.46
CA ARG A 30 22.11 5.14 -6.89
C ARG A 30 23.53 4.61 -6.70
N TRP A 31 23.80 4.00 -5.54
CA TRP A 31 25.11 3.45 -5.23
C TRP A 31 25.44 2.21 -6.06
N ALA A 32 24.46 1.32 -6.28
CA ALA A 32 24.64 0.18 -7.19
C ALA A 32 24.89 0.63 -8.64
N ALA A 33 24.14 1.63 -9.13
CA ALA A 33 24.37 2.19 -10.47
C ALA A 33 25.76 2.85 -10.58
N ALA A 34 26.18 3.60 -9.56
CA ALA A 34 27.52 4.19 -9.52
C ALA A 34 28.62 3.11 -9.51
N ALA A 35 28.46 2.05 -8.72
CA ALA A 35 29.39 0.93 -8.67
C ALA A 35 29.48 0.21 -10.02
N LEU A 36 28.34 -0.03 -10.69
CA LEU A 36 28.28 -0.64 -12.01
C LEU A 36 28.98 0.22 -13.08
N VAL A 37 28.74 1.54 -13.07
CA VAL A 37 29.41 2.47 -14.00
C VAL A 37 30.91 2.49 -13.76
N LEU A 38 31.35 2.58 -12.50
CA LEU A 38 32.77 2.56 -12.15
C LEU A 38 33.46 1.25 -12.54
N PHE A 39 32.77 0.11 -12.36
CA PHE A 39 33.25 -1.19 -12.81
C PHE A 39 33.38 -1.27 -14.33
N ALA A 40 32.36 -0.83 -15.07
CA ALA A 40 32.38 -0.83 -16.53
C ALA A 40 33.49 0.08 -17.08
N LEU A 41 33.69 1.26 -16.48
CA LEU A 41 34.79 2.17 -16.83
C LEU A 41 36.15 1.56 -16.49
N GLY A 42 36.28 0.89 -15.34
CA GLY A 42 37.49 0.16 -14.96
C GLY A 42 37.85 -0.94 -15.95
N GLY A 43 36.84 -1.74 -16.35
CA GLY A 43 36.98 -2.79 -17.36
C GLY A 43 37.35 -2.25 -18.73
N ALA A 44 36.69 -1.17 -19.17
CA ALA A 44 37.01 -0.51 -20.43
C ALA A 44 38.44 0.06 -20.43
N ALA A 45 38.87 0.70 -19.34
CA ALA A 45 40.23 1.21 -19.18
C ALA A 45 41.27 0.08 -19.20
N GLN A 46 40.98 -1.04 -18.55
CA GLN A 46 41.85 -2.22 -18.54
C GLN A 46 41.97 -2.85 -19.94
N LEU A 47 40.86 -2.99 -20.68
CA LEU A 47 40.84 -3.53 -22.03
C LEU A 47 41.51 -2.60 -23.06
N ALA A 48 41.39 -1.29 -22.87
CA ALA A 48 42.05 -0.27 -23.70
C ALA A 48 43.56 -0.14 -23.42
N GLY A 49 44.11 -0.92 -22.50
CA GLY A 49 45.53 -0.86 -22.14
C GLY A 49 45.92 0.41 -21.38
N ALA A 50 44.98 1.04 -20.67
CA ALA A 50 45.25 2.24 -19.89
C ALA A 50 46.21 1.94 -18.71
N PRO A 51 46.87 2.98 -18.15
CA PRO A 51 47.84 2.80 -17.07
C PRO A 51 47.25 2.06 -15.86
N ALA A 52 48.05 1.17 -15.26
CA ALA A 52 47.67 0.37 -14.09
C ALA A 52 46.99 1.17 -12.96
N PRO A 53 47.50 2.34 -12.55
CA PRO A 53 46.88 3.12 -11.48
C PRO A 53 45.47 3.60 -11.80
N LEU A 54 45.14 3.84 -13.08
CA LEU A 54 43.85 4.38 -13.48
C LEU A 54 42.73 3.35 -13.31
N TRP A 55 42.90 2.14 -13.85
CA TRP A 55 41.89 1.10 -13.70
C TRP A 55 41.84 0.55 -12.26
N TRP A 56 42.96 0.53 -11.53
CA TRP A 56 42.97 0.25 -10.09
C TRP A 56 42.13 1.27 -9.30
N ALA A 57 42.31 2.56 -9.58
CA ALA A 57 41.54 3.61 -8.90
C ALA A 57 40.03 3.49 -9.20
N LEU A 58 39.66 3.16 -10.44
CA LEU A 58 38.25 2.94 -10.83
C LEU A 58 37.64 1.73 -10.11
N TYR A 59 38.34 0.60 -10.01
CA TYR A 59 37.84 -0.54 -9.25
C TYR A 59 37.80 -0.28 -7.75
N LEU A 60 38.79 0.41 -7.17
CA LEU A 60 38.73 0.78 -5.74
C LEU A 60 37.58 1.75 -5.45
N ALA A 61 37.30 2.70 -6.36
CA ALA A 61 36.13 3.55 -6.26
C ALA A 61 34.82 2.74 -6.35
N CYS A 62 34.78 1.69 -7.19
CA CYS A 62 33.67 0.74 -7.26
C CYS A 62 33.46 0.00 -5.91
N TYR A 63 34.53 -0.45 -5.25
CA TYR A 63 34.45 -1.07 -3.92
C TYR A 63 33.85 -0.13 -2.89
N LEU A 64 34.23 1.15 -2.91
CA LEU A 64 33.71 2.14 -1.97
C LEU A 64 32.23 2.45 -2.25
N ALA A 65 31.84 2.59 -3.52
CA ALA A 65 30.47 2.90 -3.92
C ALA A 65 29.51 1.74 -3.63
N GLY A 66 29.87 0.51 -3.98
CA GLY A 66 28.99 -0.66 -3.84
C GLY A 66 29.17 -1.42 -2.53
N GLY A 67 30.33 -1.30 -1.87
CA GLY A 67 30.68 -2.08 -0.68
C GLY A 67 30.32 -1.42 0.65
N TRP A 68 29.93 -0.15 0.67
CA TRP A 68 29.64 0.58 1.93
C TRP A 68 28.49 -0.04 2.75
N GLU A 69 27.36 -0.33 2.10
CA GLU A 69 26.20 -0.92 2.76
C GLU A 69 26.49 -2.33 3.30
N PRO A 70 27.01 -3.27 2.48
CA PRO A 70 27.42 -4.56 3.00
C PRO A 70 28.47 -4.43 4.10
N ALA A 71 29.46 -3.55 3.96
CA ALA A 71 30.47 -3.29 5.00
C ALA A 71 29.86 -2.93 6.35
N LEU A 72 28.83 -2.08 6.33
CA LEU A 72 28.11 -1.70 7.54
C LEU A 72 27.29 -2.86 8.12
N SER A 73 26.60 -3.62 7.27
CA SER A 73 25.83 -4.81 7.67
C SER A 73 26.73 -5.91 8.25
N GLY A 74 27.83 -6.24 7.58
CA GLY A 74 28.83 -7.20 8.05
C GLY A 74 29.48 -6.77 9.37
N LEU A 75 29.74 -5.47 9.56
CA LEU A 75 30.27 -4.95 10.83
C LEU A 75 29.26 -5.06 11.99
N ARG A 76 27.96 -4.85 11.71
CA ARG A 76 26.88 -5.08 12.68
C ARG A 76 26.73 -6.57 13.01
N ALA A 77 26.72 -7.44 12.01
CA ALA A 77 26.66 -8.89 12.18
C ALA A 77 27.83 -9.42 13.03
N LEU A 78 29.04 -8.92 12.77
CA LEU A 78 30.22 -9.25 13.58
C LEU A 78 30.07 -8.80 15.04
N ARG A 79 29.46 -7.63 15.28
CA ARG A 79 29.14 -7.14 16.63
C ARG A 79 28.09 -8.00 17.33
N GLU A 80 27.13 -8.54 16.58
CA GLU A 80 26.06 -9.41 17.06
C GLU A 80 26.48 -10.90 17.14
N ARG A 81 27.73 -11.21 16.77
CA ARG A 81 28.30 -12.58 16.70
C ARG A 81 27.53 -13.53 15.77
N THR A 82 26.89 -12.98 14.75
CA THR A 82 26.26 -13.75 13.67
C THR A 82 27.22 -13.81 12.48
N LEU A 83 27.39 -15.00 11.92
CA LEU A 83 28.15 -15.18 10.67
C LEU A 83 27.18 -15.03 9.51
N ASP A 84 27.31 -13.93 8.78
CA ASP A 84 26.46 -13.59 7.64
C ASP A 84 27.26 -13.62 6.32
N VAL A 85 26.55 -13.83 5.21
CA VAL A 85 27.12 -13.85 3.85
C VAL A 85 27.76 -12.50 3.52
N ASP A 86 27.16 -11.40 3.99
CA ASP A 86 27.70 -10.04 3.83
C ASP A 86 29.09 -9.86 4.44
N LEU A 87 29.30 -10.41 5.64
CA LEU A 87 30.61 -10.38 6.30
C LEU A 87 31.66 -11.13 5.49
N LEU A 88 31.30 -12.33 5.01
CA LEU A 88 32.19 -13.16 4.21
C LEU A 88 32.51 -12.48 2.86
N MET A 89 31.53 -11.81 2.26
CA MET A 89 31.70 -11.07 1.03
C MET A 89 32.73 -9.94 1.16
N ILE A 90 32.66 -9.13 2.22
CA ILE A 90 33.62 -8.03 2.42
C ILE A 90 35.03 -8.60 2.63
N VAL A 91 35.16 -9.64 3.45
CA VAL A 91 36.46 -10.28 3.70
C VAL A 91 37.02 -10.85 2.40
N ALA A 92 36.19 -11.48 1.58
CA ALA A 92 36.59 -12.02 0.29
C ALA A 92 36.99 -10.91 -0.71
N ALA A 93 36.22 -9.82 -0.78
CA ALA A 93 36.54 -8.68 -1.62
C ALA A 93 37.86 -8.02 -1.22
N LEU A 94 38.08 -7.76 0.08
CA LEU A 94 39.35 -7.23 0.59
C LEU A 94 40.51 -8.20 0.35
N GLY A 95 40.27 -9.50 0.52
CA GLY A 95 41.24 -10.54 0.19
C GLY A 95 41.64 -10.52 -1.29
N ALA A 96 40.66 -10.41 -2.19
CA ALA A 96 40.87 -10.32 -3.63
C ALA A 96 41.68 -9.08 -4.01
N ALA A 97 41.37 -7.92 -3.43
CA ALA A 97 42.15 -6.70 -3.61
C ALA A 97 43.60 -6.85 -3.11
N GLY A 98 43.79 -7.51 -1.95
CA GLY A 98 45.11 -7.76 -1.36
C GLY A 98 46.02 -8.67 -2.20
N ILE A 99 45.46 -9.61 -2.95
CA ILE A 99 46.20 -10.49 -3.88
C ILE A 99 46.31 -9.91 -5.31
N GLY A 100 45.89 -8.66 -5.51
CA GLY A 100 45.91 -8.00 -6.82
C GLY A 100 44.80 -8.45 -7.78
N GLN A 101 43.84 -9.27 -7.34
CA GLN A 101 42.65 -9.67 -8.10
C GLN A 101 41.50 -8.67 -7.89
N VAL A 102 41.77 -7.38 -8.15
CA VAL A 102 40.82 -6.30 -7.87
C VAL A 102 39.57 -6.43 -8.74
N PHE A 103 39.71 -6.92 -9.98
CA PHE A 103 38.61 -7.18 -10.90
C PHE A 103 37.56 -8.14 -10.31
N ASP A 104 37.99 -9.30 -9.81
CA ASP A 104 37.07 -10.33 -9.30
C ASP A 104 36.33 -9.86 -8.06
N GLY A 105 37.01 -9.16 -7.16
CA GLY A 105 36.32 -8.58 -6.00
C GLY A 105 35.44 -7.38 -6.38
N ALA A 106 35.77 -6.60 -7.42
CA ALA A 106 34.89 -5.53 -7.92
C ALA A 106 33.61 -6.13 -8.51
N LEU A 107 33.77 -7.21 -9.29
CA LEU A 107 32.65 -7.95 -9.86
C LEU A 107 31.74 -8.52 -8.76
N LEU A 108 32.32 -9.12 -7.71
CA LEU A 108 31.59 -9.58 -6.53
C LEU A 108 30.75 -8.45 -5.91
N ILE A 109 31.37 -7.28 -5.65
CA ILE A 109 30.68 -6.12 -5.07
C ILE A 109 29.55 -5.62 -5.97
N VAL A 110 29.76 -5.52 -7.28
CA VAL A 110 28.72 -5.04 -8.21
C VAL A 110 27.53 -5.98 -8.25
N ILE A 111 27.75 -7.30 -8.31
CA ILE A 111 26.66 -8.29 -8.36
C ILE A 111 25.79 -8.16 -7.10
N PHE A 112 26.41 -8.12 -5.92
CA PHE A 112 25.66 -8.02 -4.66
C PHE A 112 24.99 -6.65 -4.47
N ALA A 113 25.67 -5.54 -4.77
CA ALA A 113 25.08 -4.21 -4.71
C ALA A 113 23.87 -4.09 -5.65
N THR A 114 23.95 -4.68 -6.84
CA THR A 114 22.83 -4.72 -7.79
C THR A 114 21.67 -5.57 -7.25
N SER A 115 21.96 -6.72 -6.63
CA SER A 115 20.93 -7.55 -6.00
C SER A 115 20.22 -6.81 -4.86
N GLY A 116 20.97 -6.15 -3.97
CA GLY A 116 20.40 -5.34 -2.88
C GLY A 116 19.57 -4.16 -3.40
N ALA A 117 20.02 -3.49 -4.45
CA ALA A 117 19.25 -2.43 -5.10
C ALA A 117 17.93 -2.95 -5.71
N LEU A 118 17.93 -4.15 -6.30
CA LEU A 118 16.72 -4.77 -6.83
C LEU A 118 15.73 -5.13 -5.71
N GLU A 119 16.23 -5.62 -4.58
CA GLU A 119 15.43 -5.88 -3.38
C GLU A 119 14.82 -4.60 -2.80
N ALA A 120 15.62 -3.54 -2.63
CA ALA A 120 15.16 -2.25 -2.15
C ALA A 120 14.10 -1.66 -3.08
N PHE A 121 14.30 -1.75 -4.40
CA PHE A 121 13.34 -1.30 -5.39
C PHE A 121 12.02 -2.10 -5.32
N ALA A 122 12.11 -3.43 -5.31
CA ALA A 122 10.93 -4.29 -5.22
C ALA A 122 10.14 -3.99 -3.95
N THR A 123 10.81 -3.80 -2.82
CA THR A 123 10.18 -3.47 -1.53
C THR A 123 9.54 -2.08 -1.54
N ALA A 124 10.26 -1.07 -2.03
CA ALA A 124 9.77 0.31 -2.07
C ALA A 124 8.56 0.50 -2.99
N ARG A 125 8.61 -0.04 -4.22
CA ARG A 125 7.49 0.00 -5.18
C ARG A 125 6.22 -0.60 -4.59
N THR A 126 6.42 -1.63 -3.79
CA THR A 126 5.35 -2.40 -3.19
C THR A 126 4.72 -1.65 -2.01
N ALA A 127 5.53 -1.03 -1.15
CA ALA A 127 5.06 -0.12 -0.11
C ALA A 127 4.35 1.12 -0.68
N GLU A 128 4.80 1.62 -1.84
CA GLU A 128 4.17 2.74 -2.52
C GLU A 128 2.77 2.40 -3.06
N SER A 129 2.54 1.16 -3.49
CA SER A 129 1.22 0.73 -3.96
C SER A 129 0.17 0.72 -2.84
N VAL A 130 0.62 0.44 -1.62
CA VAL A 130 -0.17 0.64 -0.39
C VAL A 130 -0.36 2.12 -0.09
N ARG A 131 0.69 2.94 -0.18
CA ARG A 131 0.61 4.39 0.05
C ARG A 131 -0.27 5.12 -0.97
N ALA A 132 -0.37 4.63 -2.19
CA ALA A 132 -1.25 5.21 -3.21
C ALA A 132 -2.74 5.12 -2.82
N LEU A 133 -3.11 4.21 -1.91
CA LEU A 133 -4.45 4.20 -1.31
C LEU A 133 -4.60 5.33 -0.28
N LEU A 134 -3.52 5.78 0.36
CA LEU A 134 -3.49 6.93 1.27
C LEU A 134 -3.65 8.26 0.51
N ASP A 135 -3.07 8.36 -0.68
CA ASP A 135 -3.15 9.51 -1.61
C ASP A 135 -4.57 9.73 -2.20
N LEU A 136 -5.54 8.89 -1.84
CA LEU A 136 -6.96 9.12 -2.16
C LEU A 136 -7.59 10.19 -1.26
N SER A 137 -6.96 10.55 -0.14
CA SER A 137 -7.43 11.64 0.71
C SER A 137 -7.19 12.97 -0.02
N PRO A 138 -8.23 13.81 -0.20
CA PRO A 138 -8.05 15.09 -0.85
C PRO A 138 -7.14 16.02 -0.03
N ASP A 139 -6.36 16.85 -0.72
CA ASP A 139 -5.48 17.82 -0.04
C ASP A 139 -6.26 19.04 0.49
N ARG A 140 -7.45 19.31 -0.06
CA ARG A 140 -8.22 20.52 0.19
C ARG A 140 -9.71 20.24 0.16
N ALA A 141 -10.46 20.89 1.04
CA ALA A 141 -11.91 20.94 1.03
C ALA A 141 -12.38 22.40 1.09
N THR A 142 -13.52 22.70 0.44
CA THR A 142 -14.15 24.03 0.50
C THR A 142 -15.22 24.03 1.57
N ARG A 143 -14.94 24.63 2.73
CA ARG A 143 -15.93 24.82 3.79
C ARG A 143 -16.76 26.07 3.51
N VAL A 144 -18.06 25.98 3.75
CA VAL A 144 -19.01 27.09 3.64
C VAL A 144 -19.37 27.55 5.05
N GLY A 145 -19.05 28.80 5.37
CA GLY A 145 -19.44 29.42 6.63
C GLY A 145 -20.94 29.75 6.69
N GLN A 146 -21.43 30.10 7.88
CA GLN A 146 -22.85 30.47 8.08
C GLN A 146 -23.26 31.70 7.26
N ASP A 147 -22.30 32.59 6.95
CA ASP A 147 -22.50 33.79 6.14
C ASP A 147 -22.45 33.52 4.61
N GLY A 148 -22.32 32.25 4.21
CA GLY A 148 -22.18 31.83 2.81
C GLY A 148 -20.77 32.00 2.23
N ASN A 149 -19.82 32.53 3.01
CA ASN A 149 -18.43 32.68 2.58
C ASN A 149 -17.74 31.31 2.45
N GLU A 150 -16.88 31.17 1.45
CA GLU A 150 -16.16 29.94 1.17
C GLU A 150 -14.71 30.03 1.63
N GLU A 151 -14.26 29.04 2.38
CA GLU A 151 -12.88 28.93 2.85
C GLU A 151 -12.29 27.59 2.42
N THR A 152 -11.13 27.62 1.78
CA THR A 152 -10.40 26.38 1.47
C THR A 152 -9.59 25.94 2.68
N VAL A 153 -9.96 24.80 3.26
CA VAL A 153 -9.34 24.22 4.45
C VAL A 153 -8.74 22.85 4.14
N ASP A 154 -7.78 22.44 4.96
CA ASP A 154 -7.33 21.05 5.01
C ASP A 154 -8.48 20.16 5.54
N PRO A 155 -8.80 19.03 4.89
CA PRO A 155 -9.84 18.11 5.35
C PRO A 155 -9.69 17.66 6.81
N ALA A 156 -8.47 17.59 7.33
CA ALA A 156 -8.22 17.26 8.74
C ALA A 156 -8.78 18.31 9.72
N ARG A 157 -9.07 19.52 9.26
CA ARG A 157 -9.66 20.61 10.06
C ARG A 157 -11.19 20.66 10.01
N LEU A 158 -11.82 19.84 9.17
CA LEU A 158 -13.28 19.76 9.11
C LEU A 158 -13.84 19.13 10.38
N ARG A 159 -14.93 19.71 10.88
CA ARG A 159 -15.64 19.22 12.06
C ARG A 159 -17.01 18.71 11.67
N VAL A 160 -17.54 17.79 12.48
CA VAL A 160 -18.94 17.34 12.34
C VAL A 160 -19.86 18.56 12.41
N GLY A 161 -20.77 18.66 11.46
CA GLY A 161 -21.68 19.79 11.28
C GLY A 161 -21.21 20.85 10.27
N ASP A 162 -19.93 20.85 9.87
CA ASP A 162 -19.44 21.78 8.83
C ASP A 162 -20.15 21.50 7.49
N LEU A 163 -20.47 22.56 6.75
CA LEU A 163 -20.95 22.45 5.38
C LEU A 163 -19.76 22.53 4.43
N ILE A 164 -19.67 21.56 3.51
CA ILE A 164 -18.68 21.52 2.45
C ILE A 164 -19.34 21.65 1.09
N ARG A 165 -18.72 22.42 0.21
CA ARG A 165 -19.14 22.55 -1.19
C ARG A 165 -18.20 21.75 -2.06
N VAL A 166 -18.77 20.85 -2.84
CA VAL A 166 -18.02 20.01 -3.78
C VAL A 166 -18.44 20.40 -5.19
N ARG A 167 -17.49 20.89 -5.98
CA ARG A 167 -17.72 21.27 -7.38
C ARG A 167 -17.60 20.07 -8.31
N PRO A 168 -18.08 20.18 -9.56
CA PRO A 168 -17.90 19.12 -10.55
C PRO A 168 -16.43 18.76 -10.73
N GLY A 169 -16.12 17.46 -10.71
CA GLY A 169 -14.76 16.92 -10.80
C GLY A 169 -13.89 17.06 -9.54
N GLU A 170 -14.39 17.69 -8.46
CA GLU A 170 -13.65 17.76 -7.18
C GLU A 170 -13.79 16.45 -6.39
N ARG A 171 -12.75 16.11 -5.62
CA ARG A 171 -12.80 15.02 -4.65
C ARG A 171 -13.52 15.46 -3.40
N ILE A 172 -14.30 14.56 -2.82
CA ILE A 172 -15.07 14.83 -1.61
C ILE A 172 -14.17 14.80 -0.39
N GLY A 173 -14.16 15.90 0.38
CA GLY A 173 -13.28 16.16 1.51
C GLY A 173 -13.50 15.31 2.76
N ALA A 174 -14.73 14.89 3.01
CA ALA A 174 -15.12 14.20 4.23
C ALA A 174 -16.38 13.36 4.01
N ASP A 175 -16.62 12.39 4.89
CA ASP A 175 -17.88 11.67 4.94
C ASP A 175 -19.00 12.64 5.36
N ALA A 176 -19.97 12.83 4.46
CA ALA A 176 -20.98 13.88 4.57
C ALA A 176 -22.34 13.42 4.02
N VAL A 177 -23.41 14.10 4.43
CA VAL A 177 -24.76 13.89 3.90
C VAL A 177 -25.11 15.07 3.00
N VAL A 178 -25.58 14.81 1.78
CA VAL A 178 -25.97 15.86 0.84
C VAL A 178 -27.16 16.63 1.42
N VAL A 179 -27.04 17.95 1.50
CA VAL A 179 -28.08 18.87 1.96
C VAL A 179 -28.75 19.56 0.78
N ASP A 180 -27.99 19.86 -0.27
CA ASP A 180 -28.48 20.53 -1.48
C ASP A 180 -27.67 20.11 -2.71
N GLY A 181 -28.31 20.15 -3.88
CA GLY A 181 -27.76 19.73 -5.17
C GLY A 181 -27.96 18.24 -5.49
N THR A 182 -27.70 17.90 -6.75
CA THR A 182 -27.76 16.52 -7.27
C THR A 182 -26.57 16.29 -8.19
N SER A 183 -25.91 15.13 -8.06
CA SER A 183 -24.76 14.77 -8.89
C SER A 183 -24.54 13.26 -8.84
N GLU A 184 -23.98 12.69 -9.89
CA GLU A 184 -23.39 11.36 -9.88
C GLU A 184 -22.03 11.38 -9.20
N VAL A 185 -21.76 10.44 -8.31
CA VAL A 185 -20.50 10.33 -7.57
C VAL A 185 -19.81 9.03 -7.98
N ASP A 186 -18.59 9.16 -8.48
CA ASP A 186 -17.71 8.01 -8.76
C ASP A 186 -17.10 7.51 -7.45
N GLN A 187 -17.61 6.35 -7.02
CA GLN A 187 -17.20 5.66 -5.79
C GLN A 187 -16.27 4.48 -6.07
N ALA A 188 -15.77 4.31 -7.30
CA ALA A 188 -14.97 3.17 -7.72
C ALA A 188 -13.71 2.98 -6.85
N SER A 189 -13.16 4.07 -6.32
CA SER A 189 -12.00 4.04 -5.42
C SER A 189 -12.27 3.38 -4.06
N ILE A 190 -13.53 3.26 -3.64
CA ILE A 190 -13.94 2.69 -2.35
C ILE A 190 -14.73 1.39 -2.56
N THR A 191 -15.74 1.42 -3.42
CA THR A 191 -16.65 0.29 -3.63
C THR A 191 -16.14 -0.70 -4.68
N GLY A 192 -15.22 -0.27 -5.55
CA GLY A 192 -14.77 -1.05 -6.70
C GLY A 192 -15.78 -1.14 -7.85
N GLU A 193 -16.97 -0.52 -7.71
CA GLU A 193 -17.97 -0.49 -8.77
C GLU A 193 -17.66 0.59 -9.80
N PRO A 194 -17.62 0.27 -11.11
CA PRO A 194 -17.15 1.18 -12.14
C PRO A 194 -18.16 2.25 -12.57
N LEU A 195 -19.43 2.11 -12.19
CA LEU A 195 -20.49 3.04 -12.58
C LEU A 195 -20.72 4.08 -11.46
N PRO A 196 -20.73 5.39 -11.78
CA PRO A 196 -21.09 6.43 -10.83
C PRO A 196 -22.50 6.23 -10.27
N VAL A 197 -22.68 6.58 -9.00
CA VAL A 197 -23.96 6.45 -8.28
C VAL A 197 -24.59 7.83 -8.12
N ASP A 198 -25.86 7.96 -8.51
CA ASP A 198 -26.62 9.20 -8.33
C ASP A 198 -26.77 9.55 -6.84
N ARG A 199 -26.53 10.82 -6.49
CA ARG A 199 -26.69 11.35 -5.13
C ARG A 199 -27.58 12.58 -5.12
N ARG A 200 -28.47 12.62 -4.13
CA ARG A 200 -29.50 13.65 -3.91
C ARG A 200 -29.53 14.06 -2.44
N PRO A 201 -30.25 15.14 -2.07
CA PRO A 201 -30.37 15.54 -0.68
C PRO A 201 -30.89 14.40 0.21
N GLY A 202 -30.17 14.12 1.30
CA GLY A 202 -30.39 12.98 2.18
C GLY A 202 -29.42 11.81 1.97
N ASP A 203 -28.75 11.72 0.81
CA ASP A 203 -27.81 10.64 0.54
C ASP A 203 -26.43 10.89 1.15
N GLU A 204 -25.76 9.79 1.55
CA GLU A 204 -24.37 9.84 2.00
C GLU A 204 -23.38 9.91 0.82
N VAL A 205 -22.31 10.68 1.05
CA VAL A 205 -21.14 10.76 0.20
C VAL A 205 -19.88 10.53 1.02
N PHE A 206 -18.88 9.87 0.42
CA PHE A 206 -17.70 9.38 1.14
C PHE A 206 -16.46 10.22 0.82
N ALA A 207 -15.56 10.35 1.80
CA ALA A 207 -14.29 11.02 1.58
C ALA A 207 -13.45 10.28 0.51
N GLY A 208 -12.84 11.02 -0.43
CA GLY A 208 -11.95 10.49 -1.46
C GLY A 208 -12.62 10.01 -2.76
N THR A 209 -13.96 9.95 -2.81
CA THR A 209 -14.72 9.73 -4.04
C THR A 209 -14.72 10.99 -4.92
N VAL A 210 -14.96 10.84 -6.23
CA VAL A 210 -14.95 11.97 -7.16
C VAL A 210 -16.38 12.38 -7.48
N ASN A 211 -16.67 13.67 -7.30
CA ASN A 211 -17.94 14.23 -7.72
C ASN A 211 -17.97 14.38 -9.26
N GLY A 212 -19.07 13.98 -9.88
CA GLY A 212 -19.29 14.03 -11.32
C GLY A 212 -19.57 15.45 -11.80
N THR A 213 -20.73 15.65 -12.43
CA THR A 213 -21.05 16.87 -13.17
C THR A 213 -21.85 17.92 -12.38
N GLY A 214 -22.53 17.53 -11.30
CA GLY A 214 -23.31 18.43 -10.45
C GLY A 214 -22.48 19.08 -9.33
N ALA A 215 -22.97 20.17 -8.75
CA ALA A 215 -22.41 20.73 -7.52
C ALA A 215 -23.20 20.21 -6.32
N LEU A 216 -22.50 19.82 -5.26
CA LEU A 216 -23.10 19.31 -4.03
C LEU A 216 -22.75 20.22 -2.85
N LEU A 217 -23.75 20.48 -2.00
CA LEU A 217 -23.55 21.01 -0.67
C LEU A 217 -23.81 19.88 0.32
N ALA A 218 -22.80 19.46 1.06
CA ALA A 218 -22.89 18.32 1.97
C ALA A 218 -22.50 18.73 3.39
N ARG A 219 -23.16 18.15 4.40
CA ARG A 219 -22.88 18.37 5.82
C ARG A 219 -22.03 17.22 6.36
N VAL A 220 -20.87 17.55 6.90
CA VAL A 220 -19.95 16.57 7.49
C VAL A 220 -20.63 15.89 8.68
N HIS A 221 -20.67 14.56 8.68
CA HIS A 221 -21.32 13.78 9.73
C HIS A 221 -20.36 12.89 10.53
N ARG A 222 -19.13 12.67 10.03
CA ARG A 222 -18.04 11.99 10.76
C ARG A 222 -16.79 12.86 10.88
N PRO A 223 -16.01 12.72 11.97
CA PRO A 223 -14.73 13.39 12.08
C PRO A 223 -13.72 12.82 11.07
N ALA A 224 -12.75 13.63 10.64
CA ALA A 224 -11.79 13.27 9.60
C ALA A 224 -11.04 11.94 9.86
N GLY A 225 -10.68 11.67 11.12
CA GLY A 225 -9.99 10.44 11.52
C GLY A 225 -10.85 9.17 11.54
N GLU A 226 -12.17 9.29 11.41
CA GLU A 226 -13.11 8.15 11.42
C GLU A 226 -13.81 7.94 10.08
N THR A 227 -13.40 8.68 9.04
CA THR A 227 -13.91 8.47 7.68
C THR A 227 -13.66 7.04 7.21
N VAL A 228 -14.50 6.55 6.29
CA VAL A 228 -14.32 5.21 5.69
C VAL A 228 -12.89 5.05 5.16
N LEU A 229 -12.39 6.08 4.46
CA LEU A 229 -11.03 6.10 3.94
C LEU A 229 -9.97 6.06 5.05
N ALA A 230 -10.08 6.87 6.10
CA ALA A 230 -9.14 6.85 7.22
C ALA A 230 -9.08 5.47 7.92
N ARG A 231 -10.21 4.78 8.02
CA ARG A 231 -10.27 3.41 8.57
C ARG A 231 -9.60 2.39 7.64
N ILE A 232 -9.81 2.50 6.33
CA ILE A 232 -9.12 1.69 5.30
C ILE A 232 -7.61 1.88 5.42
N VAL A 233 -7.17 3.13 5.43
CA VAL A 233 -5.77 3.55 5.60
C VAL A 233 -5.15 2.91 6.84
N ALA A 234 -5.76 3.09 8.01
CA ALA A 234 -5.23 2.58 9.27
C ALA A 234 -5.15 1.04 9.27
N GLN A 235 -6.15 0.36 8.69
CA GLN A 235 -6.15 -1.10 8.59
C GLN A 235 -5.08 -1.63 7.63
N VAL A 236 -4.83 -0.94 6.52
CA VAL A 236 -3.80 -1.33 5.56
C VAL A 236 -2.39 -1.07 6.12
N GLU A 237 -2.18 0.04 6.84
CA GLU A 237 -0.91 0.29 7.55
C GLU A 237 -0.64 -0.79 8.60
N GLN A 238 -1.65 -1.12 9.42
CA GLN A 238 -1.55 -2.20 10.40
C GLN A 238 -1.28 -3.55 9.73
N ALA A 239 -1.90 -3.81 8.57
CA ALA A 239 -1.67 -5.04 7.81
C ALA A 239 -0.25 -5.14 7.28
N SER A 240 0.29 -4.04 6.75
CA SER A 240 1.61 -3.96 6.14
C SER A 240 2.75 -4.08 7.15
N ALA A 241 2.48 -3.78 8.43
CA ALA A 241 3.45 -3.95 9.51
C ALA A 241 3.63 -5.41 9.96
N THR A 242 2.75 -6.33 9.53
CA THR A 242 2.83 -7.74 9.92
C THR A 242 3.60 -8.58 8.92
N LYS A 243 4.49 -9.45 9.42
CA LYS A 243 5.18 -10.46 8.60
C LYS A 243 4.32 -11.71 8.42
N ALA A 244 4.38 -12.28 7.23
CA ALA A 244 3.65 -13.50 6.88
C ALA A 244 4.28 -14.75 7.52
N ARG A 245 3.53 -15.86 7.63
CA ARG A 245 4.06 -17.10 8.21
C ARG A 245 5.11 -17.72 7.30
N THR A 246 4.88 -17.71 5.98
CA THR A 246 5.83 -18.25 5.01
C THR A 246 7.11 -17.42 5.00
N GLN A 247 7.00 -16.09 5.14
CA GLN A 247 8.16 -15.21 5.27
C GLN A 247 9.00 -15.59 6.50
N LEU A 248 8.39 -15.72 7.68
CA LEU A 248 9.12 -16.10 8.90
C LEU A 248 9.73 -17.51 8.80
N PHE A 249 9.08 -18.41 8.07
CA PHE A 249 9.63 -19.75 7.79
C PHE A 249 10.84 -19.65 6.87
N ILE A 250 10.74 -18.88 5.78
CA ILE A 250 11.81 -18.66 4.82
C ILE A 250 13.01 -18.00 5.49
N GLU A 251 12.83 -16.94 6.30
CA GLU A 251 13.91 -16.31 7.07
C GLU A 251 14.64 -17.32 7.97
N LYS A 252 13.92 -18.27 8.59
CA LYS A 252 14.54 -19.34 9.40
C LYS A 252 15.27 -20.39 8.57
N VAL A 253 14.78 -20.71 7.38
CA VAL A 253 15.45 -21.65 6.47
C VAL A 253 16.70 -21.00 5.89
N GLU A 254 16.58 -19.76 5.45
CA GLU A 254 17.65 -18.91 4.95
C GLU A 254 18.76 -18.79 5.99
N GLN A 255 18.47 -18.44 7.23
CA GLN A 255 19.50 -18.30 8.26
C GLN A 255 20.33 -19.58 8.43
N ARG A 256 19.68 -20.76 8.41
CA ARG A 256 20.38 -22.05 8.49
C ARG A 256 21.16 -22.37 7.22
N TYR A 257 20.59 -22.04 6.06
CA TYR A 257 21.22 -22.21 4.76
C TYR A 257 22.48 -21.33 4.64
N SER A 258 22.38 -20.04 4.95
CA SER A 258 23.48 -19.08 4.97
C SER A 258 24.60 -19.53 5.90
N MET A 259 24.27 -20.01 7.10
CA MET A 259 25.27 -20.59 8.00
C MET A 259 25.97 -21.81 7.37
N GLY A 260 25.23 -22.68 6.69
CA GLY A 260 25.80 -23.80 5.93
C GLY A 260 26.73 -23.35 4.79
N VAL A 261 26.33 -22.33 4.02
CA VAL A 261 27.13 -21.74 2.94
C VAL A 261 28.42 -21.11 3.47
N VAL A 262 28.35 -20.38 4.59
CA VAL A 262 29.53 -19.79 5.24
C VAL A 262 30.50 -20.89 5.67
N VAL A 263 30.03 -21.92 6.37
CA VAL A 263 30.88 -23.04 6.80
C VAL A 263 31.49 -23.77 5.60
N ALA A 264 30.71 -24.04 4.56
CA ALA A 264 31.18 -24.68 3.34
C ALA A 264 32.22 -23.82 2.59
N THR A 265 32.01 -22.50 2.53
CA THR A 265 32.96 -21.57 1.89
C THR A 265 34.26 -21.47 2.67
N LEU A 266 34.19 -21.40 4.01
CA LEU A 266 35.39 -21.45 4.85
C LEU A 266 36.13 -22.78 4.68
N ALA A 267 35.42 -23.91 4.58
CA ALA A 267 36.04 -25.21 4.32
C ALA A 267 36.71 -25.25 2.94
N LEU A 268 36.03 -24.76 1.89
CA LEU A 268 36.58 -24.66 0.53
C LEU A 268 37.80 -23.75 0.45
N PHE A 269 37.88 -22.74 1.32
CA PHE A 269 39.04 -21.87 1.41
C PHE A 269 40.18 -22.51 2.22
N THR A 270 39.89 -23.02 3.41
CA THR A 270 40.90 -23.45 4.38
C THR A 270 41.48 -24.84 4.11
N VAL A 271 40.66 -25.83 3.70
CA VAL A 271 41.12 -27.22 3.52
C VAL A 271 42.16 -27.33 2.40
N PRO A 272 41.96 -26.75 1.19
CA PRO A 272 42.98 -26.81 0.14
C PRO A 272 44.26 -26.07 0.53
N LEU A 273 44.16 -24.95 1.25
CA LEU A 273 45.31 -24.20 1.75
C LEU A 273 46.15 -25.03 2.73
N MET A 274 45.50 -25.77 3.64
CA MET A 274 46.20 -26.70 4.54
C MET A 274 46.87 -27.86 3.81
N LEU A 275 46.35 -28.25 2.64
CA LEU A 275 46.92 -29.27 1.76
C LEU A 275 47.99 -28.70 0.79
N GLY A 276 48.35 -27.41 0.91
CA GLY A 276 49.41 -26.78 0.11
C GLY A 276 48.96 -26.19 -1.23
N ALA A 277 47.65 -25.99 -1.45
CA ALA A 277 47.15 -25.32 -2.65
C ALA A 277 47.53 -23.83 -2.68
N ALA A 278 47.62 -23.25 -3.89
CA ALA A 278 47.89 -21.82 -4.06
C ALA A 278 46.72 -20.94 -3.56
N LEU A 279 47.04 -19.79 -2.97
CA LEU A 279 46.07 -18.87 -2.37
C LEU A 279 45.07 -18.30 -3.37
N GLN A 280 45.58 -17.74 -4.48
CA GLN A 280 44.76 -17.08 -5.50
C GLN A 280 43.66 -17.99 -6.08
N PRO A 281 43.96 -19.18 -6.65
CA PRO A 281 42.91 -20.04 -7.22
C PRO A 281 41.95 -20.58 -6.16
N THR A 282 42.41 -20.75 -4.92
CA THR A 282 41.54 -21.21 -3.82
C THR A 282 40.58 -20.13 -3.37
N LEU A 283 41.03 -18.88 -3.25
CA LEU A 283 40.19 -17.73 -2.95
C LEU A 283 39.13 -17.51 -4.03
N LEU A 284 39.54 -17.52 -5.30
CA LEU A 284 38.62 -17.32 -6.43
C LEU A 284 37.53 -18.42 -6.46
N ARG A 285 37.89 -19.69 -6.22
CA ARG A 285 36.90 -20.78 -6.13
C ARG A 285 35.93 -20.59 -4.97
N ALA A 286 36.42 -20.19 -3.79
CA ALA A 286 35.57 -19.91 -2.63
C ALA A 286 34.61 -18.75 -2.91
N MET A 287 35.09 -17.68 -3.55
CA MET A 287 34.26 -16.55 -4.00
C MET A 287 33.19 -17.00 -5.00
N THR A 288 33.56 -17.76 -6.04
CA THR A 288 32.62 -18.26 -7.03
C THR A 288 31.54 -19.12 -6.38
N PHE A 289 31.91 -20.03 -5.47
CA PHE A 289 30.94 -20.85 -4.75
C PHE A 289 29.98 -19.98 -3.94
N MET A 290 30.49 -19.02 -3.16
CA MET A 290 29.67 -18.13 -2.34
C MET A 290 28.69 -17.30 -3.19
N ILE A 291 29.12 -16.79 -4.35
CA ILE A 291 28.25 -16.04 -5.28
C ILE A 291 27.10 -16.94 -5.76
N VAL A 292 27.43 -18.15 -6.23
CA VAL A 292 26.43 -19.07 -6.79
C VAL A 292 25.50 -19.62 -5.71
N ALA A 293 26.01 -19.81 -4.50
CA ALA A 293 25.24 -20.31 -3.37
C ALA A 293 24.40 -19.23 -2.67
N SER A 294 24.44 -17.96 -3.10
CA SER A 294 23.74 -16.88 -2.42
C SER A 294 22.20 -17.03 -2.51
N PRO A 295 21.45 -16.93 -1.38
CA PRO A 295 20.01 -17.15 -1.37
C PRO A 295 19.17 -15.93 -1.77
N CYS A 296 19.75 -14.85 -2.32
CA CYS A 296 19.07 -13.56 -2.54
C CYS A 296 17.70 -13.64 -3.23
N ALA A 297 17.53 -14.56 -4.18
CA ALA A 297 16.25 -14.73 -4.89
C ALA A 297 15.11 -15.26 -4.01
N VAL A 298 15.44 -16.03 -2.96
CA VAL A 298 14.45 -16.64 -2.06
C VAL A 298 13.76 -15.56 -1.21
N VAL A 299 14.52 -14.55 -0.76
CA VAL A 299 13.99 -13.42 0.03
C VAL A 299 12.98 -12.62 -0.79
N LEU A 300 13.33 -12.31 -2.04
CA LEU A 300 12.49 -11.61 -3.01
C LEU A 300 11.21 -12.36 -3.42
N ALA A 301 11.15 -13.68 -3.21
CA ALA A 301 10.01 -14.49 -3.64
C ALA A 301 8.78 -14.33 -2.73
N THR A 302 8.90 -13.71 -1.56
CA THR A 302 7.84 -13.68 -0.55
C THR A 302 7.09 -12.35 -0.49
N MET A 303 7.78 -11.29 -0.06
CA MET A 303 7.15 -10.02 0.28
C MET A 303 6.64 -9.21 -0.91
N PRO A 304 7.41 -9.04 -2.00
CA PRO A 304 6.94 -8.28 -3.15
C PRO A 304 5.65 -8.86 -3.77
N PRO A 305 5.52 -10.19 -4.01
CA PRO A 305 4.26 -10.77 -4.48
C PRO A 305 3.10 -10.59 -3.50
N LEU A 306 3.32 -10.84 -2.20
CA LEU A 306 2.27 -10.78 -1.18
C LEU A 306 1.68 -9.37 -1.05
N LEU A 307 2.55 -8.37 -0.92
CA LEU A 307 2.11 -6.98 -0.82
C LEU A 307 1.54 -6.46 -2.15
N SER A 308 2.03 -6.93 -3.31
CA SER A 308 1.38 -6.66 -4.60
C SER A 308 -0.05 -7.19 -4.65
N ALA A 309 -0.28 -8.39 -4.11
CA ALA A 309 -1.62 -8.98 -3.99
C ALA A 309 -2.51 -8.16 -3.04
N ILE A 310 -1.97 -7.70 -1.90
CA ILE A 310 -2.71 -6.83 -0.95
C ILE A 310 -3.10 -5.51 -1.61
N ALA A 311 -2.18 -4.88 -2.34
CA ALA A 311 -2.45 -3.63 -3.05
C ALA A 311 -3.51 -3.81 -4.15
N LEU A 312 -3.47 -4.93 -4.89
CA LEU A 312 -4.48 -5.25 -5.89
C LEU A 312 -5.84 -5.50 -5.25
N ALA A 313 -5.91 -6.27 -4.16
CA ALA A 313 -7.12 -6.52 -3.40
C ALA A 313 -7.76 -5.21 -2.92
N GLY A 314 -6.98 -4.30 -2.35
CA GLY A 314 -7.45 -2.99 -1.90
C GLY A 314 -8.05 -2.14 -3.02
N ARG A 315 -7.49 -2.18 -4.23
CA ARG A 315 -8.03 -1.49 -5.42
C ARG A 315 -9.38 -2.04 -5.89
N HIS A 316 -9.72 -3.26 -5.49
CA HIS A 316 -11.00 -3.92 -5.79
C HIS A 316 -11.92 -3.99 -4.57
N GLY A 317 -11.73 -3.11 -3.58
CA GLY A 317 -12.60 -3.04 -2.40
C GLY A 317 -12.40 -4.17 -1.38
N VAL A 318 -11.38 -5.01 -1.55
CA VAL A 318 -11.07 -6.11 -0.62
C VAL A 318 -9.99 -5.66 0.37
N LEU A 319 -10.41 -5.46 1.62
CA LEU A 319 -9.54 -4.98 2.69
C LEU A 319 -8.90 -6.14 3.44
N VAL A 320 -7.59 -6.27 3.29
CA VAL A 320 -6.81 -7.33 3.92
C VAL A 320 -6.09 -6.81 5.15
N ARG A 321 -6.44 -7.35 6.32
CA ARG A 321 -5.94 -6.88 7.62
C ARG A 321 -4.52 -7.31 7.99
N SER A 322 -3.95 -8.30 7.30
CA SER A 322 -2.56 -8.72 7.52
C SER A 322 -2.02 -9.58 6.39
N ALA A 323 -0.69 -9.58 6.25
CA ALA A 323 0.05 -10.52 5.41
C ALA A 323 -0.32 -11.99 5.69
N VAL A 324 -0.51 -12.33 6.97
CA VAL A 324 -0.91 -13.67 7.41
C VAL A 324 -2.31 -14.06 6.92
N VAL A 325 -3.25 -13.11 6.90
CA VAL A 325 -4.60 -13.35 6.38
C VAL A 325 -4.56 -13.57 4.87
N MET A 326 -3.74 -12.83 4.13
CA MET A 326 -3.57 -13.03 2.69
C MET A 326 -3.03 -14.43 2.37
N GLU A 327 -2.02 -14.90 3.11
CA GLU A 327 -1.51 -16.27 2.90
C GLU A 327 -2.56 -17.32 3.21
N ARG A 328 -3.25 -17.17 4.34
CA ARG A 328 -4.31 -18.13 4.73
C ARG A 328 -5.44 -18.19 3.74
N LEU A 329 -5.74 -17.09 3.04
CA LEU A 329 -6.77 -17.04 2.01
C LEU A 329 -6.51 -18.07 0.89
N ALA A 330 -5.24 -18.35 0.59
CA ALA A 330 -4.85 -19.35 -0.40
C ALA A 330 -5.13 -20.80 0.04
N ASP A 331 -5.22 -21.03 1.35
CA ASP A 331 -5.48 -22.34 1.95
C ASP A 331 -6.96 -22.54 2.35
N ILE A 332 -7.86 -21.64 1.95
CA ILE A 332 -9.29 -21.75 2.29
C ILE A 332 -10.00 -22.71 1.33
N ASP A 333 -10.48 -23.82 1.86
CA ASP A 333 -11.29 -24.80 1.10
C ASP A 333 -12.80 -24.66 1.32
N ALA A 334 -13.22 -23.92 2.36
CA ALA A 334 -14.61 -23.77 2.73
C ALA A 334 -14.91 -22.34 3.18
N VAL A 335 -16.02 -21.79 2.69
CA VAL A 335 -16.50 -20.45 3.07
C VAL A 335 -17.85 -20.62 3.75
N ALA A 336 -17.93 -20.20 5.02
CA ALA A 336 -19.18 -20.11 5.75
C ALA A 336 -19.66 -18.66 5.69
N PHE A 337 -20.82 -18.43 5.09
CA PHE A 337 -21.45 -17.12 5.04
C PHE A 337 -22.41 -16.97 6.21
N ASP A 338 -22.34 -15.84 6.91
CA ASP A 338 -23.49 -15.39 7.68
C ASP A 338 -24.60 -14.97 6.71
N LYS A 339 -25.87 -15.11 7.09
CA LYS A 339 -26.97 -14.74 6.20
C LYS A 339 -27.21 -13.24 6.26
N THR A 340 -27.47 -12.72 7.46
CA THR A 340 -27.96 -11.37 7.66
C THR A 340 -26.82 -10.36 7.53
N GLY A 341 -26.94 -9.39 6.62
CA GLY A 341 -25.90 -8.37 6.41
C GLY A 341 -24.69 -8.85 5.59
N THR A 342 -24.67 -10.11 5.15
CA THR A 342 -23.65 -10.65 4.22
C THR A 342 -24.30 -11.13 2.93
N LEU A 343 -25.26 -12.07 3.02
CA LEU A 343 -26.05 -12.51 1.86
C LEU A 343 -27.29 -11.63 1.64
N THR A 344 -27.77 -10.97 2.69
CA THR A 344 -28.91 -10.06 2.64
C THR A 344 -28.49 -8.65 3.08
N GLU A 345 -29.27 -7.65 2.69
CA GLU A 345 -29.06 -6.24 3.07
C GLU A 345 -29.14 -5.97 4.59
N GLY A 346 -29.67 -6.93 5.36
CA GLY A 346 -29.74 -6.84 6.82
C GLY A 346 -30.83 -5.92 7.37
N THR A 347 -31.52 -5.18 6.51
CA THR A 347 -32.65 -4.31 6.83
C THR A 347 -33.98 -5.02 6.52
N PRO A 348 -34.85 -5.25 7.52
CA PRO A 348 -36.16 -5.83 7.27
C PRO A 348 -37.04 -4.83 6.50
N VAL A 349 -37.83 -5.35 5.56
CA VAL A 349 -38.81 -4.59 4.78
C VAL A 349 -40.15 -5.31 4.78
N VAL A 350 -41.24 -4.55 4.78
CA VAL A 350 -42.59 -5.11 4.64
C VAL A 350 -42.75 -5.57 3.18
N THR A 351 -42.95 -6.87 2.97
CA THR A 351 -43.07 -7.46 1.62
C THR A 351 -44.50 -7.76 1.22
N ALA A 352 -45.37 -8.02 2.19
CA ALA A 352 -46.77 -8.30 1.97
C ALA A 352 -47.61 -7.93 3.20
N ILE A 353 -48.85 -7.50 2.96
CA ILE A 353 -49.83 -7.19 4.00
C ILE A 353 -51.08 -8.01 3.68
N HIS A 354 -51.50 -8.86 4.63
CA HIS A 354 -52.63 -9.77 4.42
C HIS A 354 -53.70 -9.54 5.49
N PRO A 355 -54.68 -8.64 5.25
CA PRO A 355 -55.77 -8.43 6.19
C PRO A 355 -56.71 -9.64 6.24
N ILE A 356 -57.16 -10.00 7.44
CA ILE A 356 -58.14 -11.06 7.66
C ILE A 356 -59.50 -10.43 7.94
N GLY A 357 -60.47 -10.70 7.06
CA GLY A 357 -61.87 -10.26 7.19
C GLY A 357 -62.25 -9.09 6.26
N PRO A 358 -63.56 -8.82 6.11
CA PRO A 358 -64.06 -7.89 5.09
C PRO A 358 -63.94 -6.41 5.47
N THR A 359 -63.57 -6.07 6.71
CA THR A 359 -63.66 -4.71 7.26
C THR A 359 -62.34 -3.95 7.33
N HIS A 360 -61.20 -4.59 7.06
CA HIS A 360 -59.90 -3.94 7.11
C HIS A 360 -59.21 -4.06 5.76
N ASP A 361 -58.92 -2.93 5.12
CA ASP A 361 -58.01 -2.88 3.99
C ASP A 361 -56.54 -2.92 4.47
N GLU A 362 -55.61 -3.15 3.55
CA GLU A 362 -54.18 -3.23 3.85
C GLU A 362 -53.67 -1.95 4.55
N GLY A 363 -54.20 -0.79 4.14
CA GLY A 363 -53.82 0.51 4.70
C GLY A 363 -54.27 0.68 6.15
N ALA A 364 -55.49 0.27 6.50
CA ALA A 364 -55.99 0.32 7.87
C ALA A 364 -55.21 -0.61 8.80
N LEU A 365 -54.87 -1.83 8.34
CA LEU A 365 -54.05 -2.77 9.09
C LEU A 365 -52.65 -2.20 9.34
N LEU A 366 -51.98 -1.71 8.29
CA LEU A 366 -50.65 -1.14 8.40
C LEU A 366 -50.60 0.08 9.31
N ARG A 367 -51.61 0.94 9.25
CA ARG A 367 -51.71 2.15 10.07
C ARG A 367 -51.89 1.83 11.56
N LEU A 368 -52.67 0.80 11.89
CA LEU A 368 -52.81 0.30 13.27
C LEU A 368 -51.50 -0.33 13.78
N ALA A 369 -50.88 -1.20 12.97
CA ALA A 369 -49.62 -1.84 13.32
C ALA A 369 -48.51 -0.81 13.56
N ALA A 370 -48.36 0.17 12.67
CA ALA A 370 -47.38 1.21 12.80
C ALA A 370 -47.66 2.19 13.96
N ALA A 371 -48.93 2.44 14.32
CA ALA A 371 -49.26 3.20 15.53
C ALA A 371 -48.85 2.47 16.81
N ALA A 372 -49.01 1.14 16.85
CA ALA A 372 -48.57 0.31 17.97
C ALA A 372 -47.04 0.19 18.04
N GLU A 373 -46.37 0.12 16.89
CA GLU A 373 -44.92 -0.03 16.77
C GLU A 373 -44.15 1.31 16.83
N ALA A 374 -44.83 2.46 16.74
CA ALA A 374 -44.22 3.79 16.79
C ALA A 374 -43.23 4.05 17.95
N PRO A 375 -43.45 3.56 19.19
CA PRO A 375 -42.50 3.76 20.29
C PRO A 375 -41.38 2.70 20.36
N SER A 376 -41.34 1.71 19.46
CA SER A 376 -40.43 0.57 19.51
C SER A 376 -39.17 0.82 18.67
N GLU A 377 -37.99 0.52 19.24
CA GLU A 377 -36.70 0.60 18.54
C GLU A 377 -36.34 -0.70 17.77
N HIS A 378 -37.23 -1.70 17.79
CA HIS A 378 -36.96 -2.98 17.14
C HIS A 378 -36.89 -2.82 15.59
N PRO A 379 -35.97 -3.49 14.87
CA PRO A 379 -35.84 -3.34 13.41
C PRO A 379 -37.14 -3.62 12.63
N LEU A 380 -37.98 -4.55 13.10
CA LEU A 380 -39.29 -4.80 12.49
C LEU A 380 -40.28 -3.64 12.69
N ALA A 381 -40.24 -2.97 13.84
CA ALA A 381 -41.04 -1.78 14.11
C ALA A 381 -40.66 -0.63 13.17
N ALA A 382 -39.34 -0.45 12.96
CA ALA A 382 -38.81 0.50 11.99
C ALA A 382 -39.29 0.18 10.56
N ALA A 383 -39.30 -1.09 10.15
CA ALA A 383 -39.79 -1.50 8.84
C ALA A 383 -41.29 -1.20 8.64
N VAL A 384 -42.11 -1.49 9.65
CA VAL A 384 -43.57 -1.26 9.62
C VAL A 384 -43.89 0.24 9.60
N THR A 385 -43.23 1.03 10.44
CA THR A 385 -43.43 2.49 10.49
C THR A 385 -42.90 3.20 9.24
N ALA A 386 -41.77 2.74 8.67
CA ALA A 386 -41.24 3.26 7.42
C ALA A 386 -42.19 3.00 6.24
N GLU A 387 -42.77 1.79 6.14
CA GLU A 387 -43.72 1.46 5.08
C GLU A 387 -45.02 2.28 5.20
N ALA A 388 -45.50 2.48 6.43
CA ALA A 388 -46.67 3.32 6.66
C ALA A 388 -46.44 4.79 6.31
N ARG A 389 -45.22 5.32 6.54
CA ARG A 389 -44.82 6.66 6.08
C ARG A 389 -44.72 6.73 4.55
N ARG A 390 -44.15 5.72 3.90
CA ARG A 390 -44.01 5.64 2.44
C ARG A 390 -45.37 5.74 1.74
N LEU A 391 -46.40 5.10 2.31
CA LEU A 391 -47.77 5.15 1.82
C LEU A 391 -48.58 6.36 2.32
N SER A 392 -47.94 7.32 3.01
CA SER A 392 -48.57 8.51 3.59
C SER A 392 -49.76 8.20 4.54
N LEU A 393 -49.73 7.05 5.22
CA LEU A 393 -50.82 6.60 6.08
C LEU A 393 -50.76 7.15 7.51
N ILE A 394 -49.65 7.79 7.89
CA ILE A 394 -49.46 8.39 9.21
C ILE A 394 -48.78 9.74 9.05
N GLN A 395 -49.40 10.80 9.57
CA GLN A 395 -48.72 12.05 9.90
C GLN A 395 -48.32 11.96 11.37
N ILE A 396 -47.08 11.58 11.65
CA ILE A 396 -46.53 11.68 12.99
C ILE A 396 -45.88 13.06 13.06
N SER A 397 -46.42 13.94 13.90
CA SER A 397 -45.75 15.18 14.31
C SER A 397 -44.38 14.82 14.90
N GLU A 398 -43.30 15.40 14.39
CA GLU A 398 -41.96 15.20 14.95
C GLU A 398 -41.97 15.45 16.47
N PRO A 399 -41.28 14.62 17.26
CA PRO A 399 -41.12 14.90 18.68
C PRO A 399 -40.25 16.15 18.83
N THR A 400 -40.79 17.17 19.49
CA THR A 400 -40.07 18.37 19.97
C THR A 400 -38.94 18.05 20.91
#